data_AF-A0A7W0T7S5-F1
#
_entry.id   AF-A0A7W0T7S5-F1
#
_cell.length_a   1.000
_cell.length_b   1.000
_cell.length_c   1.000
_cell.angle_alpha   90.00
_cell.angle_beta   90.00
_cell.angle_gamma   90.00
#
_symmetry.space_group_name_H-M   'P 1'
#
loop_
_entity.id
_entity.type
_entity.pdbx_description
1 polymer ?
#
loop_
_entity_poly.entity_id
_entity_poly.type
_entity_poly.pdbx_seq_one_letter_code
_entity_poly.pdbx_strand_id
1 'polypeptide(L)'
;MRLPLERALALVREGQTTEAEGMRSQLEPLEQARLDLALAVRADDPARALELAASLWYRVEVDATVLATLVRYEHPELRETAADALMRNTSDAAYDVTAAWRTLATVPDDLDAWRDVLISLVANGRDLEAVDGVARALSERQADFGLWALLTTTLLTYRRGTALRHAIRLGRSAFEDAPQALATNALIYVGLGELAAAQRELDVIGAREAAHPLVVAARAAVSEAVAAAR
;
A
#
# COMPACT_ATOMS: atom_id res chain seq x y z
N MET A 1 20.49 11.71 15.52
CA MET A 1 19.43 12.73 15.36
C MET A 1 18.30 12.06 14.59
N ARG A 2 17.09 11.93 15.15
CA ARG A 2 15.92 11.49 14.38
C ARG A 2 15.51 12.60 13.41
N LEU A 3 15.13 12.22 12.20
CA LEU A 3 14.69 13.19 11.18
C LEU A 3 13.40 13.90 11.64
N PRO A 4 13.15 15.16 11.24
CA PRO A 4 11.98 15.94 11.66
C PRO A 4 10.64 15.20 11.49
N LEU A 5 10.46 14.48 10.37
CA LEU A 5 9.26 13.67 10.14
C LEU A 5 9.13 12.51 11.13
N GLU A 6 10.20 11.78 11.43
CA GLU A 6 10.16 10.63 12.35
C GLU A 6 9.70 11.05 13.75
N ARG A 7 10.13 12.24 14.19
CA ARG A 7 9.67 12.82 15.46
C ARG A 7 8.21 13.21 15.39
N ALA A 8 7.76 13.86 14.32
CA ALA A 8 6.36 14.23 14.16
C ALA A 8 5.45 12.97 14.16
N LEU A 9 5.82 11.92 13.44
CA LEU A 9 5.07 10.66 13.42
C LEU A 9 5.05 9.95 14.78
N ALA A 10 6.13 10.05 15.57
CA ALA A 10 6.13 9.53 16.94
C ALA A 10 5.13 10.28 17.84
N LEU A 11 5.10 11.62 17.76
CA LEU A 11 4.14 12.44 18.50
C LEU A 11 2.69 12.09 18.14
N VAL A 12 2.38 11.84 16.87
CA VAL A 12 1.05 11.39 16.44
C VAL A 12 0.68 10.06 17.10
N ARG A 13 1.60 9.09 17.15
CA ARG A 13 1.38 7.77 17.80
C ARG A 13 1.15 7.92 19.31
N GLU A 14 1.86 8.85 19.94
CA GLU A 14 1.73 9.17 21.37
C GLU A 14 0.47 10.01 21.67
N GLY A 15 -0.29 10.41 20.64
CA GLY A 15 -1.51 11.21 20.79
C GLY A 15 -1.27 12.71 20.96
N GLN A 16 -0.03 13.17 20.80
CA GLN A 16 0.39 14.57 20.89
C GLN A 16 0.21 15.29 19.55
N THR A 17 -1.01 15.26 18.99
CA THR A 17 -1.31 15.76 17.63
C THR A 17 -0.99 17.23 17.44
N THR A 18 -1.25 18.08 18.44
CA THR A 18 -0.91 19.52 18.40
C THR A 18 0.59 19.78 18.32
N GLU A 19 1.40 18.98 19.04
CA GLU A 19 2.87 19.10 18.99
C GLU A 19 3.40 18.61 17.63
N ALA A 20 2.82 17.53 17.10
CA ALA A 20 3.09 17.03 15.75
C ALA A 20 2.77 18.08 14.68
N GLU A 21 1.60 18.73 14.75
CA GLU A 21 1.22 19.82 13.83
C GLU A 21 2.16 21.01 13.90
N GLY A 22 2.65 21.35 15.10
CA GLY A 22 3.64 22.41 15.30
C GLY A 22 4.97 22.18 14.57
N MET A 23 5.27 20.93 14.21
CA MET A 23 6.45 20.58 13.43
C MET A 23 6.24 20.72 11.91
N ARG A 24 5.01 20.90 11.43
CA ARG A 24 4.66 20.89 10.00
C ARG A 24 5.47 21.85 9.15
N SER A 25 5.76 23.06 9.65
CA SER A 25 6.53 24.08 8.92
C SER A 25 8.01 23.72 8.74
N GLN A 26 8.50 22.70 9.46
CA GLN A 26 9.87 22.20 9.40
C GLN A 26 10.02 21.02 8.43
N LEU A 27 8.90 20.59 7.81
CA LEU A 27 8.82 19.43 6.94
C LEU A 27 8.79 19.88 5.48
N GLU A 28 9.40 19.09 4.61
CA GLU A 28 9.23 19.24 3.17
C GLU A 28 7.77 18.93 2.75
N PRO A 29 7.28 19.42 1.59
CA PRO A 29 5.88 19.22 1.18
C PRO A 29 5.40 17.76 1.18
N LEU A 30 6.31 16.83 0.93
CA LEU A 30 6.03 15.40 0.94
C LEU A 30 5.93 14.83 2.37
N GLU A 31 6.83 15.27 3.24
CA GLU A 31 6.80 14.93 4.66
C GLU A 31 5.56 15.53 5.36
N GLN A 32 5.13 16.72 4.94
CA GLN A 32 3.88 17.32 5.37
C GLN A 32 2.68 16.44 4.97
N ALA A 33 2.64 15.93 3.74
CA ALA A 33 1.57 15.05 3.28
C ALA A 33 1.53 13.72 4.07
N ARG A 34 2.70 13.16 4.42
CA ARG A 34 2.81 11.98 5.30
C ARG A 34 2.31 12.28 6.72
N LEU A 35 2.65 13.45 7.26
CA LEU A 35 2.15 13.91 8.56
C LEU A 35 0.62 14.12 8.52
N ASP A 36 0.10 14.75 7.48
CA ASP A 36 -1.34 14.94 7.27
C ASP A 36 -2.09 13.62 7.23
N LEU A 37 -1.55 12.62 6.53
CA LEU A 37 -2.12 11.28 6.49
C LEU A 37 -2.18 10.69 7.90
N ALA A 38 -1.06 10.73 8.63
CA ALA A 38 -1.00 10.19 9.99
C ALA A 38 -1.97 10.90 10.95
N LEU A 39 -2.14 12.22 10.82
CA LEU A 39 -3.11 13.00 11.59
C LEU A 39 -4.55 12.62 11.25
N ALA A 40 -4.88 12.47 9.97
CA ALA A 40 -6.22 12.03 9.54
C ALA A 40 -6.56 10.63 10.07
N VAL A 41 -5.60 9.69 10.00
CA VAL A 41 -5.70 8.34 10.57
C VAL A 41 -5.89 8.37 12.09
N ARG A 42 -5.26 9.34 12.78
CA ARG A 42 -5.41 9.50 14.23
C ARG A 42 -6.73 10.15 14.62
N ALA A 43 -7.23 11.07 13.81
CA ALA A 43 -8.51 11.73 13.99
C ALA A 43 -9.71 10.82 13.66
N ASP A 44 -9.44 9.62 13.15
CA ASP A 44 -10.45 8.70 12.63
C ASP A 44 -11.32 9.33 11.54
N ASP A 45 -10.67 10.10 10.65
CA ASP A 45 -11.29 10.69 9.46
C ASP A 45 -10.95 9.83 8.24
N PRO A 46 -11.78 8.81 7.92
CA PRO A 46 -11.49 7.87 6.84
C PRO A 46 -11.50 8.55 5.48
N ALA A 47 -12.33 9.58 5.29
CA ALA A 47 -12.45 10.27 4.01
C ALA A 47 -11.17 11.02 3.70
N ARG A 48 -10.68 11.78 4.67
CA ARG A 48 -9.43 12.54 4.54
C ARG A 48 -8.22 11.62 4.47
N ALA A 49 -8.19 10.57 5.27
CA ALA A 49 -7.09 9.60 5.26
C ALA A 49 -6.97 8.89 3.90
N LEU A 50 -8.08 8.49 3.29
CA LEU A 50 -8.09 7.85 1.96
C LEU A 50 -7.69 8.82 0.85
N GLU A 51 -8.16 10.07 0.89
CA GLU A 51 -7.75 11.12 -0.06
C GLU A 51 -6.22 11.34 -0.02
N LEU A 52 -5.67 11.48 1.19
CA LEU A 52 -4.23 11.69 1.40
C LEU A 52 -3.40 10.47 1.03
N ALA A 53 -3.88 9.26 1.34
CA ALA A 53 -3.24 8.00 0.94
C ALA A 53 -3.21 7.85 -0.59
N ALA A 54 -4.31 8.18 -1.29
CA ALA A 54 -4.37 8.17 -2.75
C ALA A 54 -3.42 9.21 -3.36
N SER A 55 -3.31 10.40 -2.77
CA SER A 55 -2.36 11.44 -3.20
C SER A 55 -0.90 11.02 -3.05
N LEU A 56 -0.55 10.38 -1.94
CA LEU A 56 0.81 9.85 -1.69
C LEU A 56 1.14 8.69 -2.64
N TRP A 57 0.17 7.83 -2.93
CA TRP A 57 0.32 6.76 -3.93
C TRP A 57 0.57 7.32 -5.35
N TYR A 58 -0.11 8.42 -5.73
CA TYR A 58 0.18 9.13 -6.99
C TYR A 58 1.56 9.80 -7.01
N ARG A 59 2.28 9.85 -5.89
CA ARG A 59 3.67 10.31 -5.83
C ARG A 59 4.69 9.16 -5.73
N VAL A 60 4.25 7.90 -5.93
CA VAL A 60 5.04 6.65 -5.76
C VAL A 60 5.61 6.49 -4.35
N GLU A 61 4.99 7.17 -3.40
CA GLU A 61 5.41 7.09 -2.02
C GLU A 61 4.55 6.06 -1.30
N VAL A 62 4.88 4.81 -1.54
CA VAL A 62 4.21 3.68 -0.91
C VAL A 62 5.04 3.21 0.28
N ASP A 63 4.58 3.56 1.48
CA ASP A 63 5.16 3.10 2.73
C ASP A 63 4.13 2.36 3.60
N ALA A 64 4.61 1.88 4.76
CA ALA A 64 3.81 1.16 5.73
C ALA A 64 2.57 1.93 6.21
N THR A 65 2.62 3.27 6.25
CA THR A 65 1.53 4.15 6.72
C THR A 65 0.41 4.19 5.69
N VAL A 66 0.75 4.33 4.41
CA VAL A 66 -0.21 4.31 3.30
C VAL A 66 -0.90 2.95 3.23
N LEU A 67 -0.11 1.86 3.31
CA LEU A 67 -0.63 0.48 3.32
C LEU A 67 -1.56 0.21 4.51
N ALA A 68 -1.15 0.59 5.72
CA ALA A 68 -1.97 0.42 6.92
C ALA A 68 -3.28 1.20 6.83
N THR A 69 -3.26 2.43 6.26
CA THR A 69 -4.46 3.24 6.07
C THR A 69 -5.46 2.58 5.13
N LEU A 70 -4.99 2.08 3.97
CA LEU A 70 -5.85 1.42 2.98
C LEU A 70 -6.47 0.13 3.52
N VAL A 71 -5.77 -0.56 4.43
CA VAL A 71 -6.29 -1.75 5.09
C VAL A 71 -7.25 -1.41 6.24
N ARG A 72 -6.94 -0.38 7.04
CA ARG A 72 -7.74 0.02 8.22
C ARG A 72 -9.13 0.51 7.82
N TYR A 73 -9.24 1.29 6.75
CA TYR A 73 -10.51 1.92 6.38
C TYR A 73 -11.26 1.10 5.33
N GLU A 74 -11.98 0.08 5.82
CA GLU A 74 -12.91 -0.71 5.03
C GLU A 74 -14.22 0.03 4.69
N HIS A 75 -14.18 1.26 4.14
CA HIS A 75 -15.40 2.03 3.82
C HIS A 75 -15.83 1.94 2.35
N PRO A 76 -16.95 1.27 2.00
CA PRO A 76 -17.41 1.12 0.61
C PRO A 76 -17.62 2.44 -0.14
N GLU A 77 -18.06 3.47 0.57
CA GLU A 77 -18.53 4.74 0.01
C GLU A 77 -17.35 5.68 -0.29
N LEU A 78 -16.28 5.55 0.48
CA LEU A 78 -15.02 6.24 0.25
C LEU A 78 -14.13 5.49 -0.75
N ARG A 79 -14.39 4.18 -0.99
CA ARG A 79 -13.73 3.39 -2.04
C ARG A 79 -14.14 3.84 -3.43
N GLU A 80 -15.42 4.04 -3.68
CA GLU A 80 -15.89 4.53 -4.97
C GLU A 80 -15.42 5.96 -5.20
N THR A 81 -15.36 6.78 -4.15
CA THR A 81 -14.85 8.16 -4.21
C THR A 81 -13.34 8.23 -4.42
N ALA A 82 -12.54 7.37 -3.76
CA ALA A 82 -11.09 7.29 -3.96
C ALA A 82 -10.75 6.65 -5.31
N ALA A 83 -11.42 5.55 -5.69
CA ALA A 83 -11.31 4.96 -7.01
C ALA A 83 -11.77 5.95 -8.09
N ASP A 84 -12.83 6.72 -7.88
CA ASP A 84 -13.28 7.76 -8.79
C ASP A 84 -12.34 8.96 -8.81
N ALA A 85 -11.70 9.34 -7.71
CA ALA A 85 -10.71 10.43 -7.69
C ALA A 85 -9.43 9.99 -8.43
N LEU A 86 -9.06 8.72 -8.27
CA LEU A 86 -8.00 8.05 -9.03
C LEU A 86 -8.39 7.92 -10.51
N MET A 87 -9.63 7.56 -10.81
CA MET A 87 -10.18 7.39 -12.17
C MET A 87 -10.41 8.73 -12.87
N ARG A 88 -10.84 9.79 -12.17
CA ARG A 88 -11.03 11.14 -12.73
C ARG A 88 -9.71 11.83 -13.04
N ASN A 89 -8.65 11.56 -12.27
CA ASN A 89 -7.30 12.00 -12.62
C ASN A 89 -6.63 11.12 -13.69
N THR A 90 -7.11 9.89 -13.93
CA THR A 90 -6.57 8.98 -14.96
C THR A 90 -7.42 8.93 -16.24
N SER A 91 -8.65 9.42 -16.26
CA SER A 91 -9.46 9.52 -17.49
C SER A 91 -8.97 10.63 -18.41
N ASP A 92 -8.35 11.68 -17.86
CA ASP A 92 -7.68 12.73 -18.65
C ASP A 92 -6.23 12.34 -19.03
N ALA A 93 -5.64 11.38 -18.33
CA ALA A 93 -4.34 10.79 -18.64
C ALA A 93 -4.56 9.35 -19.11
N ALA A 94 -4.90 9.16 -20.38
CA ALA A 94 -4.70 7.89 -21.05
C ALA A 94 -3.21 7.55 -20.99
N TYR A 95 -2.75 6.96 -19.88
CA TYR A 95 -1.37 6.57 -19.68
C TYR A 95 -1.06 5.56 -20.78
N ASP A 96 -0.13 5.95 -21.66
CA ASP A 96 0.36 5.08 -22.71
C ASP A 96 1.12 3.93 -22.03
N VAL A 97 0.38 2.86 -21.72
CA VAL A 97 0.93 1.63 -21.14
C VAL A 97 2.07 1.09 -22.00
N THR A 98 2.06 1.38 -23.30
CA THR A 98 3.15 1.05 -24.23
C THR A 98 4.42 1.82 -23.91
N ALA A 99 4.32 3.10 -23.57
CA ALA A 99 5.46 3.92 -23.17
C ALA A 99 6.03 3.44 -21.84
N ALA A 100 5.17 3.14 -20.86
CA ALA A 100 5.61 2.60 -19.57
C ALA A 100 6.30 1.23 -19.73
N TRP A 101 5.76 0.32 -20.56
CA TRP A 101 6.42 -0.94 -20.89
C TRP A 101 7.76 -0.76 -21.62
N ARG A 102 7.90 0.25 -22.48
CA ARG A 102 9.18 0.58 -23.12
C ARG A 102 10.21 1.06 -22.11
N THR A 103 9.81 1.88 -21.15
CA THR A 103 10.68 2.30 -20.04
C THR A 103 11.12 1.09 -19.23
N LEU A 104 10.22 0.19 -18.87
CA LEU A 104 10.57 -1.03 -18.12
C LEU A 104 11.47 -1.99 -18.90
N ALA A 105 11.44 -1.96 -20.23
CA ALA A 105 12.36 -2.76 -21.05
C ALA A 105 13.82 -2.27 -20.98
N THR A 106 14.06 -1.01 -20.62
CA THR A 106 15.41 -0.42 -20.50
C THR A 106 15.80 -0.11 -19.05
N VAL A 107 14.83 0.21 -18.21
CA VAL A 107 14.96 0.54 -16.78
C VAL A 107 13.95 -0.31 -16.00
N PRO A 108 14.22 -1.60 -15.81
CA PRO A 108 13.27 -2.51 -15.16
C PRO A 108 12.99 -2.16 -13.70
N ASP A 109 13.88 -1.43 -13.01
CA ASP A 109 13.71 -0.95 -11.61
C ASP A 109 12.89 0.34 -11.47
N ASP A 110 12.36 0.88 -12.57
CA ASP A 110 11.60 2.12 -12.53
C ASP A 110 10.21 1.91 -11.89
N LEU A 111 10.11 2.27 -10.61
CA LEU A 111 8.86 2.16 -9.83
C LEU A 111 7.75 3.08 -10.36
N ASP A 112 8.10 4.22 -10.96
CA ASP A 112 7.13 5.12 -11.56
C ASP A 112 6.52 4.47 -12.80
N ALA A 113 7.35 3.84 -13.64
CA ALA A 113 6.89 3.10 -14.80
C ALA A 113 6.05 1.86 -14.41
N TRP A 114 6.45 1.13 -13.36
CA TRP A 114 5.64 0.02 -12.83
C TRP A 114 4.28 0.48 -12.31
N ARG A 115 4.23 1.63 -11.63
CA ARG A 115 2.97 2.23 -11.21
C ARG A 115 2.13 2.55 -12.42
N ASP A 116 2.65 3.29 -13.39
CA ASP A 116 1.88 3.72 -14.56
C ASP A 116 1.29 2.52 -15.33
N VAL A 117 2.04 1.41 -15.43
CA VAL A 117 1.53 0.13 -15.96
C VAL A 117 0.37 -0.42 -15.11
N LEU A 118 0.56 -0.54 -13.80
CA LEU A 118 -0.45 -1.10 -12.89
C LEU A 118 -1.74 -0.28 -12.90
N ILE A 119 -1.63 1.04 -12.82
CA ILE A 119 -2.76 1.98 -12.87
C ILE A 119 -3.52 1.80 -14.17
N SER A 120 -2.80 1.88 -15.30
CA SER A 120 -3.41 1.82 -16.62
C SER A 120 -4.10 0.48 -16.85
N LEU A 121 -3.46 -0.64 -16.50
CA LEU A 121 -4.07 -1.96 -16.66
C LEU A 121 -5.32 -2.14 -15.78
N VAL A 122 -5.26 -1.75 -14.51
CA VAL A 122 -6.40 -1.91 -13.59
C VAL A 122 -7.55 -0.95 -13.89
N ALA A 123 -7.26 0.28 -14.29
CA ALA A 123 -8.26 1.25 -14.77
C ALA A 123 -9.00 0.74 -16.02
N ASN A 124 -8.30 0.00 -16.89
CA ASN A 124 -8.87 -0.66 -18.07
C ASN A 124 -9.47 -2.06 -17.79
N GLY A 125 -9.56 -2.47 -16.52
CA GLY A 125 -10.11 -3.78 -16.12
C GLY A 125 -9.26 -4.99 -16.50
N ARG A 126 -7.97 -4.78 -16.83
CA ARG A 126 -6.98 -5.81 -17.16
C ARG A 126 -6.20 -6.25 -15.91
N ASP A 127 -6.93 -6.52 -14.83
CA ASP A 127 -6.36 -6.68 -13.49
C ASP A 127 -5.41 -7.88 -13.39
N LEU A 128 -5.75 -9.00 -14.04
CA LEU A 128 -4.92 -10.21 -14.01
C LEU A 128 -3.58 -9.99 -14.71
N GLU A 129 -3.58 -9.23 -15.80
CA GLU A 129 -2.36 -8.88 -16.52
C GLU A 129 -1.47 -7.95 -15.69
N ALA A 130 -2.07 -7.03 -14.94
CA ALA A 130 -1.35 -6.19 -13.99
C ALA A 130 -0.63 -7.04 -12.93
N VAL A 131 -1.34 -8.00 -12.35
CA VAL A 131 -0.77 -8.92 -11.35
C VAL A 131 0.31 -9.82 -11.95
N ASP A 132 0.06 -10.42 -13.10
CA ASP A 132 1.03 -11.32 -13.77
C ASP A 132 2.30 -10.57 -14.20
N GLY A 133 2.16 -9.32 -14.66
CA GLY A 133 3.28 -8.46 -15.01
C GLY A 133 4.19 -8.18 -13.82
N VAL A 134 3.62 -7.79 -12.68
CA VAL A 134 4.40 -7.57 -11.46
C VAL A 134 4.98 -8.87 -10.90
N ALA A 135 4.23 -9.97 -10.95
CA ALA A 135 4.73 -11.26 -10.48
C ALA A 135 5.98 -11.73 -11.26
N ARG A 136 6.04 -11.47 -12.56
CA ARG A 136 7.25 -11.72 -13.37
C ARG A 136 8.42 -10.88 -12.89
N ALA A 137 8.22 -9.59 -12.64
CA ALA A 137 9.29 -8.74 -12.12
C ALA A 137 9.74 -9.14 -10.72
N LEU A 138 8.80 -9.50 -9.83
CA LEU A 138 9.12 -10.05 -8.51
C LEU A 138 9.88 -11.38 -8.59
N SER A 139 9.66 -12.20 -9.63
CA SER A 139 10.37 -13.48 -9.80
C SER A 139 11.89 -13.30 -9.93
N GLU A 140 12.31 -12.16 -10.48
CA GLU A 140 13.71 -11.76 -10.60
C GLU A 140 14.18 -10.92 -9.40
N ARG A 141 13.24 -10.39 -8.60
CA ARG A 141 13.46 -9.36 -7.56
C ARG A 141 12.62 -9.57 -6.32
N GLN A 142 12.79 -10.74 -5.71
CA GLN A 142 11.90 -11.21 -4.64
C GLN A 142 11.86 -10.28 -3.41
N ALA A 143 12.93 -9.51 -3.17
CA ALA A 143 13.07 -8.58 -2.04
C ALA A 143 12.70 -7.11 -2.36
N ASP A 144 12.14 -6.82 -3.54
CA ASP A 144 11.76 -5.45 -3.92
C ASP A 144 10.51 -5.00 -3.14
N PHE A 145 10.75 -4.31 -2.03
CA PHE A 145 9.69 -3.76 -1.18
C PHE A 145 8.77 -2.81 -1.96
N GLY A 146 9.32 -1.97 -2.84
CA GLY A 146 8.53 -0.98 -3.59
C GLY A 146 7.53 -1.68 -4.49
N LEU A 147 7.96 -2.71 -5.20
CA LEU A 147 7.09 -3.49 -6.08
C LEU A 147 6.01 -4.27 -5.33
N TRP A 148 6.36 -4.91 -4.21
CA TRP A 148 5.39 -5.60 -3.35
C TRP A 148 4.36 -4.63 -2.75
N ALA A 149 4.81 -3.46 -2.28
CA ALA A 149 3.94 -2.44 -1.73
C ALA A 149 3.00 -1.86 -2.79
N LEU A 150 3.51 -1.63 -4.00
CA LEU A 150 2.74 -1.13 -5.14
C LEU A 150 1.69 -2.12 -5.62
N LEU A 151 2.02 -3.42 -5.69
CA LEU A 151 1.05 -4.49 -5.98
C LEU A 151 -0.05 -4.52 -4.92
N THR A 152 0.34 -4.55 -3.65
CA THR A 152 -0.58 -4.66 -2.51
C THR A 152 -1.55 -3.48 -2.46
N THR A 153 -1.02 -2.25 -2.57
CA THR A 153 -1.85 -1.03 -2.58
C THR A 153 -2.78 -0.99 -3.79
N THR A 154 -2.29 -1.28 -4.99
CA THR A 154 -3.13 -1.30 -6.19
C THR A 154 -4.29 -2.29 -6.05
N LEU A 155 -4.02 -3.51 -5.60
CA LEU A 155 -5.07 -4.52 -5.49
C LEU A 155 -6.10 -4.19 -4.40
N LEU A 156 -5.66 -3.62 -3.28
CA LEU A 156 -6.55 -3.18 -2.20
C LEU A 156 -7.44 -2.01 -2.64
N THR A 157 -6.86 -1.03 -3.34
CA THR A 157 -7.55 0.17 -3.82
C THR A 157 -8.67 -0.18 -4.82
N TYR A 158 -8.41 -1.09 -5.75
CA TYR A 158 -9.37 -1.41 -6.81
C TYR A 158 -10.29 -2.61 -6.51
N ARG A 159 -10.15 -3.24 -5.33
CA ARG A 159 -10.95 -4.38 -4.82
C ARG A 159 -11.35 -5.40 -5.88
N ARG A 160 -10.39 -5.80 -6.72
CA ARG A 160 -10.59 -6.84 -7.72
C ARG A 160 -10.45 -8.19 -7.04
N GLY A 161 -11.53 -8.69 -6.42
CA GLY A 161 -11.52 -9.92 -5.60
C GLY A 161 -10.92 -11.14 -6.30
N THR A 162 -11.01 -11.23 -7.62
CA THR A 162 -10.33 -12.23 -8.44
C THR A 162 -8.82 -11.99 -8.54
N ALA A 163 -8.37 -10.75 -8.72
CA ALA A 163 -6.97 -10.36 -8.75
C ALA A 163 -6.29 -10.47 -7.37
N LEU A 164 -6.99 -10.13 -6.28
CA LEU A 164 -6.52 -10.32 -4.91
C LEU A 164 -6.25 -11.81 -4.61
N ARG A 165 -7.20 -12.68 -4.98
CA ARG A 165 -7.02 -14.14 -4.84
C ARG A 165 -5.97 -14.71 -5.79
N HIS A 166 -5.76 -14.08 -6.95
CA HIS A 166 -4.70 -14.45 -7.88
C HIS A 166 -3.32 -14.07 -7.33
N ALA A 167 -3.17 -12.87 -6.77
CA ALA A 167 -1.95 -12.41 -6.12
C ALA A 167 -1.59 -13.28 -4.90
N ILE A 168 -2.57 -13.67 -4.08
CA ILE A 168 -2.35 -14.65 -2.98
C ILE A 168 -1.78 -15.97 -3.52
N ARG A 169 -2.37 -16.51 -4.58
CA ARG A 169 -1.91 -17.77 -5.17
C ARG A 169 -0.49 -17.64 -5.70
N LEU A 170 -0.19 -16.55 -6.42
CA LEU A 170 1.14 -16.25 -6.93
C LEU A 170 2.17 -16.09 -5.81
N GLY A 171 1.82 -15.34 -4.75
CA GLY A 171 2.64 -15.19 -3.55
C GLY A 171 3.04 -16.56 -2.98
N ARG A 172 2.07 -17.44 -2.81
CA ARG A 172 2.30 -18.79 -2.27
C ARG A 172 3.07 -19.72 -3.21
N SER A 173 2.84 -19.66 -4.52
CA SER A 173 3.45 -20.60 -5.47
C SER A 173 4.82 -20.18 -5.99
N ALA A 174 5.06 -18.87 -6.13
CA ALA A 174 6.28 -18.34 -6.72
C ALA A 174 7.27 -17.79 -5.69
N PHE A 175 6.80 -17.48 -4.48
CA PHE A 175 7.57 -16.84 -3.42
C PHE A 175 7.34 -17.52 -2.08
N GLU A 176 7.28 -18.86 -2.10
CA GLU A 176 7.07 -19.68 -0.90
C GLU A 176 8.05 -19.25 0.21
N ASP A 177 7.49 -18.99 1.40
CA ASP A 177 8.19 -18.48 2.60
C ASP A 177 8.85 -17.09 2.51
N ALA A 178 8.71 -16.36 1.38
CA ALA A 178 9.22 -14.99 1.31
C ALA A 178 8.44 -14.07 2.28
N PRO A 179 9.09 -13.43 3.25
CA PRO A 179 8.42 -12.60 4.26
C PRO A 179 7.58 -11.47 3.65
N GLN A 180 8.02 -10.93 2.52
CA GLN A 180 7.31 -9.89 1.80
C GLN A 180 6.03 -10.42 1.15
N ALA A 181 6.08 -11.60 0.54
CA ALA A 181 4.91 -12.25 -0.04
C ALA A 181 3.89 -12.62 1.04
N LEU A 182 4.34 -13.17 2.17
CA LEU A 182 3.50 -13.48 3.34
C LEU A 182 2.87 -12.22 3.94
N ALA A 183 3.63 -11.13 4.06
CA ALA A 183 3.11 -9.85 4.55
C ALA A 183 2.10 -9.20 3.58
N THR A 184 2.36 -9.26 2.27
CA THR A 184 1.41 -8.84 1.23
C THR A 184 0.12 -9.67 1.30
N ASN A 185 0.23 -11.00 1.40
CA ASN A 185 -0.93 -11.87 1.57
C ASN A 185 -1.72 -11.51 2.83
N ALA A 186 -1.03 -11.28 3.96
CA ALA A 186 -1.67 -10.90 5.20
C ALA A 186 -2.47 -9.59 5.06
N LEU A 187 -1.88 -8.56 4.45
CA LEU A 187 -2.57 -7.28 4.18
C LEU A 187 -3.79 -7.47 3.27
N ILE A 188 -3.66 -8.30 2.23
CA ILE A 188 -4.78 -8.66 1.35
C ILE A 188 -5.88 -9.37 2.15
N TYR A 189 -5.54 -10.34 3.00
CA TYR A 189 -6.51 -11.05 3.83
C TYR A 189 -7.22 -10.13 4.83
N VAL A 190 -6.52 -9.17 5.44
CA VAL A 190 -7.17 -8.17 6.30
C VAL A 190 -8.17 -7.35 5.47
N GLY A 191 -7.79 -6.88 4.29
CA GLY A 191 -8.70 -6.14 3.39
C GLY A 191 -9.85 -6.99 2.81
N LEU A 192 -9.84 -8.31 3.00
CA LEU A 192 -10.93 -9.22 2.69
C LEU A 192 -11.75 -9.62 3.94
N GLY A 193 -11.38 -9.13 5.13
CA GLY A 193 -11.98 -9.52 6.41
C GLY A 193 -11.57 -10.93 6.89
N GLU A 194 -10.60 -11.57 6.25
CA GLU A 194 -10.15 -12.93 6.55
C GLU A 194 -9.03 -12.95 7.62
N LEU A 195 -9.30 -12.39 8.81
CA LEU A 195 -8.29 -12.14 9.84
C LEU A 195 -7.52 -13.39 10.30
N ALA A 196 -8.19 -14.54 10.38
CA ALA A 196 -7.54 -15.81 10.73
C ALA A 196 -6.55 -16.28 9.65
N ALA A 197 -6.82 -15.99 8.38
CA ALA A 197 -5.88 -16.28 7.29
C ALA A 197 -4.70 -15.30 7.33
N ALA A 198 -4.98 -14.02 7.58
CA ALA A 198 -3.93 -13.00 7.72
C ALA A 198 -2.94 -13.35 8.85
N GLN A 199 -3.44 -13.75 10.02
CA GLN A 199 -2.59 -14.14 11.15
C GLN A 199 -1.71 -15.35 10.81
N ARG A 200 -2.26 -16.36 10.13
CA ARG A 200 -1.49 -17.56 9.73
C ARG A 200 -0.30 -17.22 8.83
N GLU A 201 -0.46 -16.31 7.86
CA GLU A 201 0.65 -15.89 7.01
C GLU A 201 1.77 -15.22 7.84
N LEU A 202 1.40 -14.40 8.84
CA LEU A 202 2.36 -13.71 9.70
C LEU A 202 3.05 -14.61 10.72
N ASP A 203 2.42 -15.71 11.13
CA ASP A 203 3.00 -16.67 12.06
C ASP A 203 4.15 -17.47 11.44
N VAL A 204 4.18 -17.60 10.11
CA VAL A 204 5.29 -18.22 9.36
C VAL A 204 6.53 -17.31 9.35
N ILE A 205 6.33 -15.99 9.43
CA ILE A 205 7.43 -15.01 9.34
C ILE A 205 8.26 -15.04 10.63
N GLY A 206 9.54 -15.43 10.47
CA GLY A 206 10.52 -15.50 11.54
C GLY A 206 10.83 -14.17 12.24
N ALA A 207 11.49 -14.26 13.40
CA ALA A 207 11.83 -13.11 14.23
C ALA A 207 12.89 -12.19 13.61
N ARG A 208 13.73 -12.69 12.69
CA ARG A 208 14.78 -11.90 12.02
C ARG A 208 14.18 -10.97 10.97
N GLU A 209 13.03 -11.35 10.43
CA GLU A 209 12.31 -10.67 9.36
C GLU A 209 11.22 -9.74 9.92
N ALA A 210 10.94 -9.81 11.24
CA ALA A 210 9.91 -9.04 11.93
C ALA A 210 10.10 -7.51 11.86
N ALA A 211 11.33 -7.04 11.65
CA ALA A 211 11.63 -5.62 11.52
C ALA A 211 11.41 -5.06 10.10
N HIS A 212 11.12 -5.92 9.12
CA HIS A 212 10.89 -5.47 7.74
C HIS A 212 9.65 -4.55 7.67
N PRO A 213 9.71 -3.38 7.02
CA PRO A 213 8.62 -2.41 7.02
C PRO A 213 7.26 -2.98 6.59
N LEU A 214 7.24 -3.86 5.58
CA LEU A 214 6.01 -4.52 5.13
C LEU A 214 5.43 -5.47 6.18
N VAL A 215 6.29 -6.19 6.91
CA VAL A 215 5.90 -7.13 7.97
C VAL A 215 5.36 -6.36 9.16
N VAL A 216 6.01 -5.25 9.52
CA VAL A 216 5.55 -4.34 10.57
C VAL A 216 4.17 -3.79 10.23
N ALA A 217 3.98 -3.31 8.98
CA ALA A 217 2.69 -2.81 8.51
C ALA A 217 1.60 -3.89 8.58
N ALA A 218 1.89 -5.09 8.10
CA ALA A 218 0.96 -6.21 8.11
C ALA A 218 0.57 -6.64 9.54
N ARG A 219 1.54 -6.73 10.46
CA ARG A 219 1.29 -7.07 11.87
C ARG A 219 0.46 -6.00 12.57
N ALA A 220 0.74 -4.72 12.32
CA ALA A 220 -0.05 -3.62 12.85
C ALA A 220 -1.49 -3.70 12.36
N ALA A 221 -1.69 -3.83 11.04
CA ALA A 221 -3.01 -3.92 10.43
C ALA A 221 -3.84 -5.11 10.94
N VAL A 222 -3.22 -6.29 11.08
CA VAL A 222 -3.90 -7.47 11.66
C VAL A 222 -4.29 -7.22 13.12
N SER A 223 -3.37 -6.67 13.93
CA SER A 223 -3.63 -6.41 15.35
C SER A 223 -4.77 -5.42 15.55
N GLU A 224 -4.79 -4.33 14.77
CA GLU A 224 -5.85 -3.34 14.79
C GLU A 224 -7.21 -3.92 14.36
N ALA A 225 -7.24 -4.68 13.26
CA ALA A 225 -8.47 -5.31 12.78
C ALA A 225 -9.05 -6.34 13.77
N VAL A 226 -8.18 -7.10 14.45
CA VAL A 226 -8.61 -8.03 15.52
C VAL A 226 -9.17 -7.27 16.73
N ALA A 227 -8.61 -6.11 17.07
CA ALA A 227 -9.12 -5.28 18.16
C ALA A 227 -10.49 -4.67 17.83
N ALA A 228 -10.71 -4.23 16.58
CA ALA A 228 -11.98 -3.66 16.13
C ALA A 228 -13.13 -4.68 16.02
N ALA A 229 -12.81 -5.98 15.89
CA ALA A 229 -13.78 -7.06 15.78
C ALA A 229 -14.29 -7.61 17.14
N ARG A 230 -13.79 -7.08 18.26
CA ARG A 230 -14.14 -7.49 19.64
C ARG A 230 -15.08 -6.48 20.29
#